data_AF-A0A830GF79-F1
#
_entry.id   AF-A0A830GF79-F1
#
_cell.length_a   1.000
_cell.length_b   1.000
_cell.length_c   1.000
_cell.angle_alpha   90.00
_cell.angle_beta   90.00
_cell.angle_gamma   90.00
#
_symmetry.space_group_name_H-M   'P 1'
#
loop_
_entity.id
_entity.type
_entity.pdbx_description
1 polymer ?
#
loop_
_entity_poly.entity_id
_entity_poly.type
_entity_poly.pdbx_seq_one_letter_code
_entity_poly.pdbx_strand_id
1 'polypeptide(L)'
;MAARKPGIMPSISFGFYFHYDGRRFLSHPTDWRSMPKDGNKTKIKRRHLLTALGATGISALAGCGSTSDADIGSPSDKDVPAPSVDASDRWELTTPDSKPRLLKKGSVGPLNYTAHGHVTRYEDVQLRKRVSDSTFGEIDRPFAVAFAARVDVFPSTFSAATGLQSGEIDSAILNNLKNAMSDFGVQNVQQSAPMDAPDTPPAQFQVVRGEYPISEVTIEDVDIPHSNRSQLSFGGGMLPIKGIAGRWKSDGSILAGGGVYPDADFDATEKVSMSDAISMSVDVDLNLQPARRESQILNFVRNISL
;
A
#
# COMPACT_ATOMS: atom_id res chain seq x y z
N MET A 1 -3.55 37.19 -13.01
CA MET A 1 -4.89 36.57 -12.94
C MET A 1 -4.82 35.22 -13.62
N ALA A 2 -4.72 34.13 -12.87
CA ALA A 2 -4.70 32.76 -13.39
C ALA A 2 -5.80 31.96 -12.67
N ALA A 3 -6.80 31.52 -13.44
CA ALA A 3 -7.93 30.76 -12.95
C ALA A 3 -7.47 29.35 -12.55
N ARG A 4 -7.68 28.98 -11.28
CA ARG A 4 -7.50 27.61 -10.78
C ARG A 4 -8.64 26.73 -11.29
N LYS A 5 -8.29 25.61 -11.95
CA LYS A 5 -9.21 24.50 -12.21
C LYS A 5 -9.65 23.88 -10.87
N PRO A 6 -10.94 23.56 -10.67
CA PRO A 6 -11.39 22.86 -9.47
C PRO A 6 -10.95 21.39 -9.54
N GLY A 7 -10.28 20.94 -8.48
CA GLY A 7 -9.96 19.52 -8.27
C GLY A 7 -11.23 18.75 -7.92
N ILE A 8 -11.42 17.60 -8.57
CA ILE A 8 -12.48 16.64 -8.27
C ILE A 8 -12.20 16.06 -6.87
N MET A 9 -13.05 16.41 -5.91
CA MET A 9 -13.05 15.82 -4.56
C MET A 9 -13.53 14.37 -4.64
N PRO A 10 -12.95 13.43 -3.89
CA PRO A 10 -13.64 12.18 -3.59
C PRO A 10 -14.90 12.53 -2.77
N SER A 11 -16.07 12.19 -3.30
CA SER A 11 -17.33 12.27 -2.57
C SER A 11 -17.63 10.91 -1.95
N ILE A 12 -17.87 10.87 -0.64
CA ILE A 12 -18.82 9.89 -0.14
C ILE A 12 -20.18 10.39 -0.63
N SER A 13 -20.65 9.83 -1.73
CA SER A 13 -22.02 10.07 -2.17
C SER A 13 -22.92 9.22 -1.30
N PHE A 14 -23.53 9.81 -0.27
CA PHE A 14 -24.74 9.26 0.33
C PHE A 14 -25.88 9.42 -0.68
N GLY A 15 -25.88 8.55 -1.69
CA GLY A 15 -26.98 8.43 -2.63
C GLY A 15 -28.13 7.72 -1.93
N PHE A 16 -29.09 8.48 -1.37
CA PHE A 16 -30.34 7.90 -0.92
C PHE A 16 -31.17 7.52 -2.14
N TYR A 17 -30.96 6.31 -2.65
CA TYR A 17 -31.77 5.76 -3.73
C TYR A 17 -33.02 5.11 -3.14
N PHE A 18 -34.11 5.86 -3.12
CA PHE A 18 -35.43 5.29 -2.84
C PHE A 18 -35.92 4.53 -4.07
N HIS A 19 -35.85 3.21 -4.01
CA HIS A 19 -36.53 2.36 -4.98
C HIS A 19 -37.99 2.21 -4.56
N TYR A 20 -38.88 2.99 -5.20
CA TYR A 20 -40.31 2.73 -5.22
C TYR A 20 -40.66 2.10 -6.56
N ASP A 21 -41.45 1.03 -6.51
CA ASP A 21 -41.90 0.19 -7.62
C ASP A 21 -41.92 0.90 -9.00
N GLY A 22 -40.92 0.59 -9.84
CA GLY A 22 -40.92 0.88 -11.28
C GLY A 22 -40.51 2.28 -11.78
N ARG A 23 -40.13 3.28 -10.96
CA ARG A 23 -39.65 4.59 -11.49
C ARG A 23 -38.47 5.17 -10.73
N ARG A 24 -37.39 5.52 -11.45
CA ARG A 24 -36.26 6.29 -10.91
C ARG A 24 -36.66 7.75 -10.72
N PHE A 25 -36.54 8.27 -9.51
CA PHE A 25 -36.58 9.71 -9.25
C PHE A 25 -35.19 10.18 -8.79
N LEU A 26 -34.66 11.17 -9.50
CA LEU A 26 -33.48 11.93 -9.09
C LEU A 26 -33.96 13.08 -8.20
N SER A 27 -33.74 13.01 -6.89
CA SER A 27 -33.83 14.20 -6.05
C SER A 27 -32.53 15.00 -6.17
N HIS A 28 -32.67 16.31 -6.43
CA HIS A 28 -31.55 17.25 -6.39
C HIS A 28 -31.07 17.43 -4.94
N PRO A 29 -29.78 17.71 -4.69
CA PRO A 29 -29.24 17.83 -3.35
C PRO A 29 -29.85 19.03 -2.63
N THR A 30 -30.47 18.76 -1.49
CA THR A 30 -30.90 19.79 -0.55
C THR A 30 -29.67 20.29 0.21
N ASP A 31 -29.52 21.61 0.29
CA ASP A 31 -28.44 22.29 1.02
C ASP A 31 -28.52 21.96 2.52
N TRP A 32 -27.59 21.13 3.00
CA TRP A 32 -27.55 20.59 4.37
C TRP A 32 -26.91 21.54 5.38
N ARG A 33 -26.69 22.82 5.03
CA ARG A 33 -26.03 23.83 5.87
C ARG A 33 -26.83 24.31 7.10
N SER A 34 -27.99 23.72 7.40
CA SER A 34 -28.77 24.07 8.59
C SER A 34 -29.15 22.83 9.39
N MET A 35 -28.19 22.26 10.13
CA MET A 35 -28.48 21.45 11.31
C MET A 35 -28.02 22.19 12.58
N PRO A 36 -28.83 22.23 13.64
CA PRO A 36 -28.41 22.78 14.93
C PRO A 36 -27.26 21.93 15.50
N LYS A 37 -26.20 22.58 15.97
CA LYS A 37 -25.13 21.94 16.74
C LYS A 37 -25.60 21.71 18.18
N ASP A 38 -26.58 20.83 18.36
CA ASP A 38 -26.98 20.40 19.69
C ASP A 38 -26.10 19.22 20.09
N GLY A 39 -25.07 19.56 20.88
CA GLY A 39 -24.07 18.63 21.38
C GLY A 39 -24.69 17.64 22.36
N ASN A 40 -25.03 16.45 21.86
CA ASN A 40 -25.10 15.28 22.70
C ASN A 40 -23.89 14.40 22.38
N LYS A 41 -22.88 14.46 23.25
CA LYS A 41 -21.68 13.62 23.16
C LYS A 41 -22.07 12.18 23.44
N THR A 42 -22.46 11.43 22.42
CA THR A 42 -22.47 9.97 22.48
C THR A 42 -21.04 9.52 22.75
N LYS A 43 -20.79 9.06 23.98
CA LYS A 43 -19.55 8.40 24.36
C LYS A 43 -19.51 7.05 23.65
N ILE A 44 -19.01 7.04 22.41
CA ILE A 44 -18.63 5.81 21.74
C ILE A 44 -17.55 5.17 22.60
N LYS A 45 -17.87 4.03 23.22
CA LYS A 45 -16.92 3.27 24.03
C LYS A 45 -15.83 2.76 23.09
N ARG A 46 -14.68 3.45 23.08
CA ARG A 46 -13.41 2.89 22.57
C ARG A 46 -13.10 1.63 23.36
N ARG A 47 -13.48 0.48 22.82
CA ARG A 47 -13.08 -0.82 23.38
C ARG A 47 -11.60 -0.99 23.06
N HIS A 48 -10.78 -0.60 24.04
CA HIS A 48 -9.36 -0.93 24.08
C HIS A 48 -9.20 -2.46 24.11
N LEU A 49 -8.74 -3.05 23.01
CA LEU A 49 -8.18 -4.40 23.01
C LEU A 49 -6.68 -4.29 23.32
N LEU A 50 -6.37 -4.31 24.62
CA LEU A 50 -5.01 -4.52 25.13
C LEU A 50 -4.74 -6.02 25.28
N THR A 51 -3.76 -6.49 24.51
CA THR A 51 -2.62 -7.35 24.91
C THR A 51 -2.88 -8.64 25.71
N ALA A 52 -2.48 -9.78 25.13
CA ALA A 52 -2.03 -10.95 25.90
C ALA A 52 -0.88 -11.69 25.19
N LEU A 53 0.14 -12.02 25.97
CA LEU A 53 1.51 -12.43 25.64
C LEU A 53 1.67 -13.94 25.38
N GLY A 54 2.71 -14.33 24.64
CA GLY A 54 3.51 -15.52 24.97
C GLY A 54 4.00 -16.40 23.82
N ALA A 55 5.22 -16.13 23.31
CA ALA A 55 6.27 -17.13 23.05
C ALA A 55 7.50 -16.46 22.40
N THR A 56 8.66 -16.64 23.02
CA THR A 56 9.99 -16.27 22.52
C THR A 56 10.36 -17.07 21.26
N GLY A 57 10.77 -16.38 20.19
CA GLY A 57 11.43 -17.05 19.05
C GLY A 57 11.37 -16.25 17.74
N ILE A 58 12.45 -15.49 17.46
CA ILE A 58 12.85 -14.95 16.14
C ILE A 58 11.72 -14.27 15.36
N SER A 59 11.41 -13.01 15.69
CA SER A 59 10.47 -12.16 14.98
C SER A 59 11.22 -10.99 14.36
N ALA A 60 11.81 -11.19 13.18
CA ALA A 60 12.52 -10.13 12.48
C ALA A 60 12.14 -10.13 11.01
N LEU A 61 10.89 -9.80 10.68
CA LEU A 61 10.46 -9.52 9.30
C LEU A 61 9.27 -8.54 9.30
N ALA A 62 9.44 -7.46 8.53
CA ALA A 62 8.62 -6.29 8.26
C ALA A 62 7.81 -5.65 9.42
N GLY A 63 8.26 -4.46 9.83
CA GLY A 63 7.60 -3.59 10.79
C GLY A 63 6.22 -3.09 10.33
N CYS A 64 5.18 -3.83 10.70
CA CYS A 64 3.90 -3.24 11.14
C CYS A 64 3.85 -3.02 12.67
N GLY A 65 4.97 -3.24 13.37
CA GLY A 65 5.24 -2.68 14.70
C GLY A 65 5.95 -1.33 14.57
N SER A 66 5.75 -0.44 15.54
CA SER A 66 6.18 0.97 15.57
C SER A 66 7.71 1.24 15.58
N THR A 67 8.53 0.43 14.93
CA THR A 67 10.00 0.53 14.92
C THR A 67 10.59 0.29 13.53
N SER A 68 10.76 1.39 12.81
CA SER A 68 11.86 1.87 11.95
C SER A 68 12.82 0.98 11.14
N ASP A 69 12.84 -0.36 11.14
CA ASP A 69 14.00 -1.08 10.58
C ASP A 69 13.72 -1.88 9.28
N ALA A 70 14.25 -1.34 8.17
CA ALA A 70 14.33 -1.95 6.84
C ALA A 70 15.47 -3.00 6.75
N ASP A 71 15.48 -3.96 7.66
CA ASP A 71 16.63 -4.83 7.92
C ASP A 71 16.58 -6.16 7.16
N ILE A 72 16.92 -6.13 5.86
CA ILE A 72 17.15 -7.36 5.08
C ILE A 72 18.64 -7.70 5.12
N GLY A 73 19.01 -8.76 5.85
CA GLY A 73 20.39 -9.25 5.93
C GLY A 73 21.16 -8.79 7.17
N SER A 74 22.39 -9.27 7.33
CA SER A 74 23.24 -8.86 8.46
C SER A 74 23.72 -7.42 8.28
N PRO A 75 24.05 -6.68 9.36
CA PRO A 75 24.71 -5.38 9.25
C PRO A 75 25.90 -5.44 8.30
N SER A 76 25.97 -4.49 7.38
CA SER A 76 27.10 -4.33 6.46
C SER A 76 28.27 -3.66 7.18
N ASP A 77 29.49 -4.12 6.92
CA ASP A 77 30.73 -3.41 7.23
C ASP A 77 31.15 -2.44 6.11
N LYS A 78 30.40 -2.41 5.00
CA LYS A 78 30.60 -1.53 3.85
C LYS A 78 29.64 -0.35 3.88
N ASP A 79 30.19 0.79 3.50
CA ASP A 79 29.44 2.03 3.30
C ASP A 79 28.84 2.04 1.89
N VAL A 80 27.55 1.68 1.80
CA VAL A 80 26.76 1.76 0.57
C VAL A 80 25.79 2.94 0.72
N PRO A 81 25.90 4.00 -0.09
CA PRO A 81 24.98 5.12 -0.01
C PRO A 81 23.52 4.68 -0.19
N ALA A 82 22.60 5.41 0.44
CA ALA A 82 21.18 5.23 0.15
C ALA A 82 20.91 5.63 -1.32
N PRO A 83 20.00 4.94 -2.02
CA PRO A 83 19.52 5.42 -3.31
C PRO A 83 18.77 6.75 -3.13
N SER A 84 18.91 7.65 -4.09
CA SER A 84 18.14 8.89 -4.15
C SER A 84 16.87 8.68 -4.96
N VAL A 85 15.80 9.40 -4.60
CA VAL A 85 14.56 9.41 -5.36
C VAL A 85 14.03 10.84 -5.45
N ASP A 86 13.85 11.35 -6.67
CA ASP A 86 13.08 12.59 -6.90
C ASP A 86 11.59 12.26 -6.77
N ALA A 87 11.15 12.14 -5.53
CA ALA A 87 9.81 11.72 -5.19
C ALA A 87 8.86 12.92 -5.19
N SER A 88 7.71 12.80 -5.85
CA SER A 88 6.67 13.82 -5.75
C SER A 88 6.18 13.97 -4.30
N ASP A 89 5.48 15.07 -4.00
CA ASP A 89 4.83 15.41 -2.71
C ASP A 89 3.87 14.36 -2.10
N ARG A 90 3.69 13.23 -2.78
CA ARG A 90 2.86 12.10 -2.42
C ARG A 90 3.59 11.05 -1.61
N TRP A 91 4.88 10.88 -1.89
CA TRP A 91 5.69 9.78 -1.38
C TRP A 91 6.53 10.30 -0.22
N GLU A 92 6.23 9.83 0.99
CA GLU A 92 7.00 10.20 2.17
C GLU A 92 8.01 9.10 2.51
N LEU A 93 9.29 9.47 2.68
CA LEU A 93 10.34 8.57 3.12
C LEU A 93 10.09 8.15 4.57
N THR A 94 9.95 6.85 4.80
CA THR A 94 9.63 6.28 6.12
C THR A 94 10.82 5.62 6.81
N THR A 95 11.95 5.53 6.12
CA THR A 95 13.17 4.90 6.62
C THR A 95 14.38 5.83 6.42
N PRO A 96 14.38 7.05 7.00
CA PRO A 96 15.47 8.01 6.82
C PRO A 96 16.79 7.51 7.46
N ASP A 97 16.70 6.65 8.47
CA ASP A 97 17.84 6.13 9.23
C ASP A 97 18.24 4.70 8.81
N SER A 98 17.76 4.21 7.66
CA SER A 98 18.12 2.87 7.19
C SER A 98 19.63 2.75 6.96
N LYS A 99 20.14 1.52 7.11
CA LYS A 99 21.57 1.23 7.04
C LYS A 99 21.86 0.15 6.00
N PRO A 100 23.06 0.17 5.41
CA PRO A 100 23.51 -0.88 4.51
C PRO A 100 23.51 -2.26 5.17
N ARG A 101 23.17 -3.27 4.39
CA ARG A 101 23.11 -4.68 4.81
C ARG A 101 23.90 -5.57 3.87
N LEU A 102 24.57 -6.56 4.43
CA LEU A 102 25.16 -7.64 3.65
C LEU A 102 24.04 -8.52 3.10
N LEU A 103 23.89 -8.51 1.78
CA LEU A 103 22.89 -9.33 1.08
C LEU A 103 23.44 -10.71 0.74
N LYS A 104 24.72 -10.79 0.36
CA LYS A 104 25.30 -12.03 -0.16
C LYS A 104 26.82 -12.06 -0.03
N LYS A 105 27.35 -13.25 0.21
CA LYS A 105 28.74 -13.61 -0.07
C LYS A 105 28.75 -14.65 -1.18
N GLY A 106 29.71 -14.56 -2.10
CA GLY A 106 29.86 -15.53 -3.17
C GLY A 106 31.28 -15.57 -3.71
N SER A 107 31.50 -16.40 -4.72
CA SER A 107 32.81 -16.59 -5.34
C SER A 107 32.67 -16.77 -6.85
N VAL A 108 33.61 -16.21 -7.62
CA VAL A 108 33.76 -16.45 -9.06
C VAL A 108 35.20 -16.87 -9.32
N GLY A 109 35.39 -18.16 -9.61
CA GLY A 109 36.74 -18.76 -9.68
C GLY A 109 37.47 -18.65 -8.34
N PRO A 110 38.72 -18.15 -8.30
CA PRO A 110 39.49 -18.02 -7.06
C PRO A 110 39.14 -16.75 -6.24
N LEU A 111 38.23 -15.91 -6.73
CA LEU A 111 37.96 -14.59 -6.15
C LEU A 111 36.63 -14.59 -5.40
N ASN A 112 36.65 -14.07 -4.18
CA ASN A 112 35.47 -13.89 -3.35
C ASN A 112 34.86 -12.51 -3.57
N TYR A 113 33.54 -12.43 -3.53
CA TYR A 113 32.81 -11.17 -3.57
C TYR A 113 31.77 -11.09 -2.45
N THR A 114 31.40 -9.86 -2.12
CA THR A 114 30.28 -9.57 -1.21
C THR A 114 29.37 -8.51 -1.83
N ALA A 115 28.06 -8.72 -1.76
CA ALA A 115 27.06 -7.77 -2.21
C ALA A 115 26.39 -7.13 -1.00
N HIS A 116 26.36 -5.81 -0.97
CA HIS A 116 25.81 -5.03 0.13
C HIS A 116 24.77 -4.07 -0.41
N GLY A 117 23.62 -3.96 0.25
CA GLY A 117 22.48 -3.21 -0.21
C GLY A 117 22.01 -2.17 0.79
N HIS A 118 21.54 -1.04 0.29
CA HIS A 118 20.86 -0.01 1.06
C HIS A 118 19.46 0.20 0.47
N VAL A 119 18.43 -0.05 1.29
CA VAL A 119 17.02 0.05 0.88
C VAL A 119 16.37 1.23 1.60
N THR A 120 15.57 2.01 0.86
CA THR A 120 14.70 3.06 1.38
C THR A 120 13.25 2.79 1.01
N ARG A 121 12.31 3.17 1.90
CA ARG A 121 10.87 2.88 1.75
C ARG A 121 10.04 4.15 1.81
N TYR A 122 9.06 4.24 0.92
CA TYR A 122 8.18 5.38 0.77
C TYR A 122 6.71 4.98 0.86
N GLU A 123 5.88 5.81 1.48
CA GLU A 123 4.43 5.59 1.61
C GLU A 123 3.63 6.66 0.84
N ASP A 124 2.54 6.27 0.18
CA ASP A 124 1.57 7.21 -0.43
C ASP A 124 0.70 7.84 0.66
N VAL A 125 1.18 8.93 1.26
CA VAL A 125 0.50 9.58 2.39
C VAL A 125 -0.79 10.27 1.98
N GLN A 126 -0.91 10.67 0.71
CA GLN A 126 -2.16 11.24 0.18
C GLN A 126 -3.25 10.17 0.08
N LEU A 127 -2.90 8.95 -0.35
CA LEU A 127 -3.84 7.82 -0.38
C LEU A 127 -4.21 7.38 1.02
N ARG A 128 -3.22 7.19 1.91
CA ARG A 128 -3.46 6.84 3.32
C ARG A 128 -4.42 7.83 3.97
N LYS A 129 -4.14 9.14 3.85
CA LYS A 129 -5.01 10.19 4.39
C LYS A 129 -6.42 10.11 3.81
N ARG A 130 -6.56 9.92 2.49
CA ARG A 130 -7.87 9.81 1.85
C ARG A 130 -8.66 8.63 2.39
N VAL A 131 -8.05 7.45 2.46
CA VAL A 131 -8.74 6.24 2.96
C VAL A 131 -9.10 6.43 4.43
N SER A 132 -8.19 6.97 5.24
CA SER A 132 -8.47 7.32 6.63
C SER A 132 -9.64 8.29 6.74
N ASP A 133 -9.66 9.39 5.99
CA ASP A 133 -10.77 10.36 5.99
C ASP A 133 -12.09 9.70 5.57
N SER A 134 -12.07 8.89 4.49
CA SER A 134 -13.25 8.21 3.95
C SER A 134 -13.81 7.12 4.88
N THR A 135 -12.98 6.60 5.78
CA THR A 135 -13.35 5.54 6.74
C THR A 135 -13.48 6.08 8.16
N PHE A 136 -13.61 7.40 8.32
CA PHE A 136 -13.73 8.06 9.63
C PHE A 136 -12.56 7.76 10.59
N GLY A 137 -11.39 7.41 10.05
CA GLY A 137 -10.20 7.05 10.81
C GLY A 137 -10.13 5.59 11.24
N GLU A 138 -11.12 4.76 10.89
CA GLU A 138 -11.08 3.32 11.20
C GLU A 138 -9.98 2.61 10.41
N ILE A 139 -9.64 3.11 9.22
CA ILE A 139 -8.55 2.56 8.39
C ILE A 139 -7.47 3.63 8.15
N ASP A 140 -6.46 3.65 9.02
CA ASP A 140 -5.27 4.52 8.87
C ASP A 140 -3.98 3.71 8.64
N ARG A 141 -3.81 3.21 7.42
CA ARG A 141 -2.62 2.43 7.01
C ARG A 141 -2.21 2.74 5.56
N PRO A 142 -0.93 2.53 5.18
CA PRO A 142 -0.49 2.76 3.81
C PRO A 142 -1.05 1.71 2.86
N PHE A 143 -1.87 2.10 1.88
CA PHE A 143 -2.36 1.18 0.84
C PHE A 143 -1.44 1.07 -0.36
N ALA A 144 -0.51 2.02 -0.53
CA ALA A 144 0.52 1.97 -1.53
C ALA A 144 1.87 2.30 -0.91
N VAL A 145 2.84 1.41 -1.14
CA VAL A 145 4.21 1.52 -0.64
C VAL A 145 5.15 1.34 -1.81
N ALA A 146 6.17 2.18 -1.90
CA ALA A 146 7.24 2.06 -2.87
C ALA A 146 8.58 1.84 -2.17
N PHE A 147 9.55 1.26 -2.87
CA PHE A 147 10.90 1.12 -2.35
C PHE A 147 11.94 1.40 -3.43
N ALA A 148 13.09 1.88 -2.99
CA ALA A 148 14.28 2.02 -3.81
C ALA A 148 15.44 1.30 -3.10
N ALA A 149 16.32 0.67 -3.87
CA ALA A 149 17.48 -0.02 -3.34
C ALA A 149 18.70 0.22 -4.21
N ARG A 150 19.84 0.45 -3.58
CA ARG A 150 21.16 0.41 -4.20
C ARG A 150 21.92 -0.80 -3.70
N VAL A 151 22.60 -1.51 -4.58
CA VAL A 151 23.45 -2.65 -4.26
C VAL A 151 24.83 -2.48 -4.89
N ASP A 152 25.85 -2.49 -4.04
CA ASP A 152 27.25 -2.40 -4.43
C ASP A 152 27.95 -3.75 -4.16
N VAL A 153 28.84 -4.12 -5.07
CA VAL A 153 29.55 -5.41 -5.06
C VAL A 153 31.02 -5.15 -4.79
N PHE A 154 31.59 -5.85 -3.82
CA PHE A 154 32.98 -5.69 -3.41
C PHE A 154 33.79 -6.96 -3.67
N PRO A 155 34.99 -6.86 -4.28
CA PRO A 155 35.60 -5.61 -4.78
C PRO A 155 34.86 -5.07 -6.02
N SER A 156 34.84 -3.75 -6.22
CA SER A 156 34.04 -3.06 -7.25
C SER A 156 34.39 -3.45 -8.69
N THR A 157 35.58 -3.99 -8.92
CA THR A 157 35.95 -4.60 -10.21
C THR A 157 34.98 -5.72 -10.62
N PHE A 158 34.32 -6.38 -9.66
CA PHE A 158 33.30 -7.38 -9.92
C PHE A 158 31.96 -6.80 -10.34
N SER A 159 31.55 -5.61 -9.91
CA SER A 159 30.24 -5.08 -10.33
C SER A 159 30.19 -4.80 -11.85
N ALA A 160 31.32 -4.36 -12.41
CA ALA A 160 31.53 -4.18 -13.84
C ALA A 160 31.76 -5.52 -14.56
N ALA A 161 32.59 -6.41 -14.00
CA ALA A 161 33.00 -7.65 -14.65
C ALA A 161 32.01 -8.82 -14.50
N THR A 162 31.18 -8.83 -13.47
CA THR A 162 30.22 -9.91 -13.23
C THR A 162 28.83 -9.48 -13.64
N GLY A 163 28.30 -10.18 -14.64
CA GLY A 163 26.90 -10.54 -14.62
C GLY A 163 26.69 -11.45 -13.41
N LEU A 164 26.65 -10.89 -12.19
CA LEU A 164 26.07 -11.55 -11.02
C LEU A 164 24.83 -12.25 -11.54
N GLN A 165 24.83 -13.60 -11.47
CA GLN A 165 23.88 -14.39 -12.23
C GLN A 165 22.49 -13.84 -11.95
N SER A 166 21.87 -13.29 -12.99
CA SER A 166 20.67 -12.46 -12.91
C SER A 166 19.63 -13.11 -12.00
N GLY A 167 19.48 -14.43 -12.14
CA GLY A 167 18.52 -15.24 -11.40
C GLY A 167 18.64 -15.22 -9.88
N GLU A 168 19.84 -15.10 -9.28
CA GLU A 168 19.95 -15.16 -7.81
C GLU A 168 19.48 -13.87 -7.13
N ILE A 169 19.86 -12.71 -7.68
CA ILE A 169 19.41 -11.41 -7.16
C ILE A 169 17.93 -11.22 -7.47
N ASP A 170 17.48 -11.64 -8.66
CA ASP A 170 16.06 -11.62 -9.01
C ASP A 170 15.22 -12.49 -8.06
N SER A 171 15.73 -13.67 -7.69
CA SER A 171 15.09 -14.54 -6.69
C SER A 171 15.07 -13.91 -5.30
N ALA A 172 16.15 -13.26 -4.88
CA ALA A 172 16.21 -12.56 -3.60
C ALA A 172 15.20 -11.40 -3.54
N ILE A 173 15.15 -10.56 -4.59
CA ILE A 173 14.18 -9.47 -4.71
C ILE A 173 12.75 -10.01 -4.66
N LEU A 174 12.46 -11.06 -5.43
CA LEU A 174 11.14 -11.68 -5.48
C LEU A 174 10.73 -12.25 -4.12
N ASN A 175 11.62 -12.99 -3.46
CA ASN A 175 11.33 -13.57 -2.14
C ASN A 175 11.11 -12.47 -1.09
N ASN A 176 11.92 -11.41 -1.12
CA ASN A 176 11.74 -10.27 -0.23
C ASN A 176 10.40 -9.56 -0.47
N LEU A 177 9.98 -9.39 -1.74
CA LEU A 177 8.68 -8.83 -2.06
C LEU A 177 7.54 -9.70 -1.52
N LYS A 178 7.61 -11.02 -1.72
CA LYS A 178 6.59 -11.97 -1.21
C LYS A 178 6.49 -11.93 0.32
N ASN A 179 7.64 -11.93 1.00
CA ASN A 179 7.70 -11.86 2.45
C ASN A 179 7.13 -10.53 2.95
N ALA A 180 7.55 -9.40 2.39
CA ALA A 180 7.05 -8.08 2.77
C ALA A 180 5.53 -7.94 2.57
N MET A 181 4.97 -8.50 1.49
CA MET A 181 3.52 -8.56 1.30
C MET A 181 2.84 -9.42 2.37
N SER A 182 3.41 -10.59 2.68
CA SER A 182 2.86 -11.50 3.69
C SER A 182 2.87 -10.89 5.08
N ASP A 183 3.98 -10.25 5.47
CA ASP A 183 4.15 -9.58 6.76
C ASP A 183 3.22 -8.37 6.89
N PHE A 184 2.89 -7.71 5.78
CA PHE A 184 1.88 -6.64 5.72
C PHE A 184 0.44 -7.18 5.93
N GLY A 185 0.26 -8.50 5.96
CA GLY A 185 -1.02 -9.18 6.13
C GLY A 185 -1.68 -9.57 4.81
N VAL A 186 -0.97 -9.51 3.68
CA VAL A 186 -1.48 -10.04 2.40
C VAL A 186 -1.40 -11.56 2.43
N GLN A 187 -2.51 -12.20 2.12
CA GLN A 187 -2.66 -13.66 2.07
C GLN A 187 -2.52 -14.17 0.63
N ASN A 188 -2.35 -15.49 0.49
CA ASN A 188 -2.33 -16.19 -0.81
C ASN A 188 -1.29 -15.62 -1.81
N VAL A 189 -0.16 -15.15 -1.29
CA VAL A 189 0.87 -14.44 -2.05
C VAL A 189 1.52 -15.37 -3.08
N GLN A 190 1.32 -15.06 -4.36
CA GLN A 190 1.76 -15.88 -5.49
C GLN A 190 2.47 -15.04 -6.54
N GLN A 191 3.49 -15.63 -7.17
CA GLN A 191 4.13 -15.02 -8.33
C GLN A 191 3.22 -15.13 -9.56
N SER A 192 3.23 -14.10 -10.38
CA SER A 192 2.54 -14.06 -11.68
C SER A 192 3.54 -13.93 -12.83
N ALA A 193 3.03 -13.94 -14.06
CA ALA A 193 3.83 -13.58 -15.23
C ALA A 193 4.48 -12.20 -15.04
N PRO A 194 5.73 -12.01 -15.52
CA PRO A 194 6.39 -10.71 -15.52
C PRO A 194 5.55 -9.65 -16.24
N MET A 195 5.78 -8.39 -15.87
CA MET A 195 5.13 -7.23 -16.47
C MET A 195 6.15 -6.41 -17.25
N ASP A 196 5.89 -6.20 -18.54
CA ASP A 196 6.71 -5.34 -19.38
C ASP A 196 6.38 -3.87 -19.14
N ALA A 197 7.43 -3.05 -19.04
CA ALA A 197 7.35 -1.62 -18.84
C ALA A 197 8.54 -0.95 -19.55
N PRO A 198 8.60 -0.98 -20.90
CA PRO A 198 9.79 -0.65 -21.69
C PRO A 198 10.34 0.76 -21.43
N ASP A 199 9.46 1.71 -21.09
CA ASP A 199 9.83 3.10 -20.81
C ASP A 199 10.29 3.33 -19.36
N THR A 200 10.51 2.28 -18.59
CA THR A 200 10.87 2.34 -17.16
C THR A 200 11.98 1.33 -16.88
N PRO A 201 13.19 1.73 -16.44
CA PRO A 201 14.16 0.75 -15.94
C PRO A 201 13.52 -0.10 -14.83
N PRO A 202 13.60 -1.45 -14.87
CA PRO A 202 14.46 -2.29 -15.71
C PRO A 202 13.85 -2.86 -17.01
N ALA A 203 12.82 -2.22 -17.57
CA ALA A 203 12.00 -2.65 -18.71
C ALA A 203 11.09 -3.86 -18.47
N GLN A 204 11.39 -4.71 -17.48
CA GLN A 204 10.53 -5.83 -17.08
C GLN A 204 10.55 -6.03 -15.56
N PHE A 205 9.36 -6.14 -14.96
CA PHE A 205 9.17 -6.32 -13.52
C PHE A 205 8.73 -7.75 -13.20
N GLN A 206 9.27 -8.28 -12.10
CA GLN A 206 8.68 -9.43 -11.41
C GLN A 206 7.38 -8.99 -10.76
N VAL A 207 6.34 -9.84 -10.85
CA VAL A 207 5.01 -9.53 -10.32
C VAL A 207 4.59 -10.57 -9.29
N VAL A 208 4.08 -10.07 -8.18
CA VAL A 208 3.49 -10.86 -7.10
C VAL A 208 2.07 -10.35 -6.86
N ARG A 209 1.14 -11.26 -6.59
CA ARG A 209 -0.25 -10.93 -6.25
C ARG A 209 -0.68 -11.64 -4.98
N GLY A 210 -1.63 -11.06 -4.28
CA GLY A 210 -2.27 -11.66 -3.13
C GLY A 210 -3.51 -10.89 -2.73
N GLU A 211 -4.05 -11.22 -1.57
CA GLU A 211 -5.33 -10.68 -1.10
C GLU A 211 -5.18 -10.15 0.32
N TYR A 212 -5.55 -8.89 0.54
CA TYR A 212 -5.54 -8.29 1.85
C TYR A 212 -6.95 -8.33 2.47
N PRO A 213 -7.13 -8.95 3.65
CA PRO A 213 -8.43 -9.00 4.30
C PRO A 213 -8.82 -7.63 4.86
N ILE A 214 -9.93 -7.10 4.40
CA ILE A 214 -10.52 -5.88 4.97
C ILE A 214 -11.46 -6.29 6.10
N SER A 215 -11.20 -5.76 7.29
CA SER A 215 -12.09 -5.97 8.44
C SER A 215 -13.44 -5.31 8.18
N GLU A 216 -14.50 -6.02 8.56
CA GLU A 216 -15.83 -5.42 8.65
C GLU A 216 -15.84 -4.37 9.76
N VAL A 217 -16.41 -3.22 9.47
CA VAL A 217 -16.61 -2.12 10.42
C VAL A 217 -18.08 -2.09 10.77
N THR A 218 -18.39 -2.22 12.06
CA THR A 218 -19.75 -2.09 12.58
C THR A 218 -19.91 -0.78 13.33
N ILE A 219 -20.87 0.04 12.91
CA ILE A 219 -21.31 1.20 13.67
C ILE A 219 -22.51 0.79 14.51
N GLU A 220 -22.34 0.83 15.83
CA GLU A 220 -23.43 0.66 16.81
C GLU A 220 -24.22 1.97 16.97
N ASP A 221 -25.46 1.86 17.47
CA ASP A 221 -26.36 2.98 17.80
C ASP A 221 -26.72 3.92 16.63
N VAL A 222 -26.85 3.36 15.41
CA VAL A 222 -27.34 4.13 14.26
C VAL A 222 -28.86 4.24 14.30
N ASP A 223 -29.38 5.46 14.31
CA ASP A 223 -30.82 5.72 14.12
C ASP A 223 -31.16 5.67 12.62
N ILE A 224 -31.72 4.54 12.19
CA ILE A 224 -32.19 4.35 10.81
C ILE A 224 -33.71 4.57 10.81
N PRO A 225 -34.20 5.64 10.18
CA PRO A 225 -35.63 5.93 10.15
C PRO A 225 -36.45 4.74 9.68
N HIS A 226 -37.51 4.42 10.43
CA HIS A 226 -38.45 3.34 10.11
C HIS A 226 -37.82 1.94 10.00
N SER A 227 -36.65 1.71 10.62
CA SER A 227 -36.05 0.37 10.75
C SER A 227 -35.90 -0.01 12.23
N ASN A 228 -35.99 -1.30 12.53
CA ASN A 228 -35.65 -1.83 13.86
C ASN A 228 -34.15 -2.12 14.00
N ARG A 229 -33.33 -1.84 12.96
CA ARG A 229 -31.88 -2.01 13.03
C ARG A 229 -31.25 -0.83 13.77
N SER A 230 -30.40 -1.15 14.73
CA SER A 230 -29.56 -0.20 15.48
C SER A 230 -28.07 -0.33 15.14
N GLN A 231 -27.72 -1.16 14.15
CA GLN A 231 -26.34 -1.37 13.70
C GLN A 231 -26.27 -1.39 12.17
N LEU A 232 -25.18 -0.84 11.65
CA LEU A 232 -24.77 -0.93 10.25
C LEU A 232 -23.39 -1.59 10.19
N SER A 233 -23.21 -2.53 9.29
CA SER A 233 -21.94 -3.22 9.10
C SER A 233 -21.52 -3.14 7.64
N PHE A 234 -20.39 -2.50 7.38
CA PHE A 234 -19.86 -2.33 6.05
C PHE A 234 -18.38 -2.70 6.00
N GLY A 235 -17.89 -2.95 4.80
CA GLY A 235 -16.58 -3.54 4.61
C GLY A 235 -16.64 -5.07 4.66
N GLY A 236 -15.55 -5.70 5.10
CA GLY A 236 -15.39 -7.14 4.93
C GLY A 236 -14.90 -7.51 3.52
N GLY A 237 -14.33 -8.69 3.40
CA GLY A 237 -13.87 -9.25 2.13
C GLY A 237 -12.37 -9.11 1.89
N MET A 238 -11.98 -9.32 0.63
CA MET A 238 -10.59 -9.44 0.20
C MET A 238 -10.29 -8.35 -0.82
N LEU A 239 -9.26 -7.56 -0.57
CA LEU A 239 -8.74 -6.57 -1.51
C LEU A 239 -7.57 -7.18 -2.30
N PRO A 240 -7.67 -7.33 -3.63
CA PRO A 240 -6.54 -7.74 -4.45
C PRO A 240 -5.39 -6.74 -4.33
N ILE A 241 -4.19 -7.26 -4.05
CA ILE A 241 -2.95 -6.49 -3.95
C ILE A 241 -1.97 -7.00 -5.00
N LYS A 242 -1.31 -6.07 -5.70
CA LYS A 242 -0.22 -6.33 -6.64
C LYS A 242 1.07 -5.71 -6.14
N GLY A 243 2.13 -6.51 -6.15
CA GLY A 243 3.51 -6.08 -5.94
C GLY A 243 4.30 -6.21 -7.24
N ILE A 244 5.10 -5.20 -7.56
CA ILE A 244 6.07 -5.25 -8.66
C ILE A 244 7.46 -4.93 -8.13
N ALA A 245 8.48 -5.60 -8.66
CA ALA A 245 9.88 -5.32 -8.34
C ALA A 245 10.79 -5.60 -9.53
N GLY A 246 11.81 -4.77 -9.69
CA GLY A 246 12.74 -4.85 -10.80
C GLY A 246 14.12 -4.32 -10.43
N ARG A 247 15.15 -4.72 -11.18
CA ARG A 247 16.52 -4.23 -10.99
C ARG A 247 17.23 -3.90 -12.30
N TRP A 248 18.05 -2.87 -12.29
CA TRP A 248 18.85 -2.45 -13.44
C TRP A 248 20.26 -2.06 -13.00
N LYS A 249 21.18 -1.96 -13.95
CA LYS A 249 22.54 -1.47 -13.70
C LYS A 249 22.57 0.04 -13.86
N SER A 250 23.34 0.71 -13.00
CA SER A 250 23.61 2.14 -13.09
C SER A 250 24.99 2.42 -12.50
N ASP A 251 25.88 3.08 -13.25
CA ASP A 251 27.24 3.52 -12.85
C ASP A 251 28.01 2.61 -11.89
N GLY A 252 28.14 1.33 -12.24
CA GLY A 252 28.91 0.35 -11.45
C GLY A 252 28.18 -0.18 -10.21
N SER A 253 26.92 0.19 -10.02
CA SER A 253 26.02 -0.33 -8.99
C SER A 253 24.82 -1.03 -9.63
N ILE A 254 24.08 -1.77 -8.81
CA ILE A 254 22.77 -2.32 -9.17
C ILE A 254 21.73 -1.50 -8.42
N LEU A 255 20.80 -0.91 -9.16
CA LEU A 255 19.60 -0.30 -8.59
C LEU A 255 18.46 -1.31 -8.65
N ALA A 256 17.59 -1.28 -7.64
CA ALA A 256 16.32 -1.98 -7.67
C ALA A 256 15.20 -1.08 -7.15
N GLY A 257 14.00 -1.32 -7.64
CA GLY A 257 12.85 -0.51 -7.31
C GLY A 257 11.55 -1.23 -7.58
N GLY A 258 10.50 -0.76 -6.93
CA GLY A 258 9.19 -1.35 -7.06
C GLY A 258 8.22 -0.82 -6.03
N GLY A 259 7.11 -1.52 -5.87
CA GLY A 259 6.10 -1.18 -4.89
C GLY A 259 4.94 -2.17 -4.84
N VAL A 260 4.11 -1.98 -3.83
CA VAL A 260 2.91 -2.76 -3.53
C VAL A 260 1.72 -1.81 -3.50
N TYR A 261 0.64 -2.18 -4.18
CA TYR A 261 -0.55 -1.34 -4.34
C TYR A 261 -1.81 -2.19 -4.60
N PRO A 262 -3.03 -1.64 -4.46
CA PRO A 262 -4.26 -2.36 -4.77
C PRO A 262 -4.36 -2.66 -6.27
N ASP A 263 -4.67 -3.90 -6.63
CA ASP A 263 -4.86 -4.38 -8.01
C ASP A 263 -6.33 -4.26 -8.47
N ALA A 264 -7.23 -3.94 -7.56
CA ALA A 264 -8.64 -3.65 -7.82
C ALA A 264 -9.13 -2.50 -6.92
N ASP A 265 -10.21 -1.85 -7.35
CA ASP A 265 -10.96 -0.97 -6.45
C ASP A 265 -11.72 -1.82 -5.41
N PHE A 266 -12.09 -1.17 -4.30
CA PHE A 266 -12.91 -1.78 -3.26
C PHE A 266 -14.29 -1.15 -3.29
N ASP A 267 -15.28 -1.98 -3.65
CA ASP A 267 -16.69 -1.62 -3.67
C ASP A 267 -17.46 -2.57 -2.75
N ALA A 268 -18.11 -2.02 -1.73
CA ALA A 268 -19.01 -2.78 -0.86
C ALA A 268 -20.36 -2.08 -0.77
N THR A 269 -21.45 -2.82 -1.03
CA THR A 269 -22.83 -2.32 -0.93
C THR A 269 -23.58 -3.08 0.16
N GLU A 270 -24.02 -2.37 1.19
CA GLU A 270 -24.98 -2.90 2.16
C GLU A 270 -26.39 -2.40 1.80
N LYS A 271 -27.35 -3.33 1.67
CA LYS A 271 -28.77 -2.98 1.50
C LYS A 271 -29.51 -3.16 2.81
N VAL A 272 -30.22 -2.11 3.23
CA VAL A 272 -31.05 -2.07 4.41
C VAL A 272 -32.50 -1.94 3.99
N SER A 273 -33.28 -3.00 4.19
CA SER A 273 -34.73 -2.94 4.01
C SER A 273 -35.37 -2.22 5.20
N MET A 274 -36.16 -1.19 4.91
CA MET A 274 -36.94 -0.44 5.91
C MET A 274 -38.40 -0.92 5.93
N SER A 275 -38.95 -1.27 4.76
CA SER A 275 -40.26 -1.91 4.62
C SER A 275 -40.29 -2.76 3.33
N ASP A 276 -41.40 -3.44 3.06
CA ASP A 276 -41.59 -4.19 1.81
C ASP A 276 -41.51 -3.30 0.56
N ALA A 277 -41.73 -1.98 0.71
CA ALA A 277 -41.73 -1.02 -0.38
C ALA A 277 -40.51 -0.07 -0.38
N ILE A 278 -39.69 -0.05 0.68
CA ILE A 278 -38.62 0.94 0.86
C ILE A 278 -37.33 0.25 1.32
N SER A 279 -36.25 0.49 0.58
CA SER A 279 -34.90 0.08 0.95
C SER A 279 -33.93 1.25 0.81
N MET A 280 -32.87 1.22 1.61
CA MET A 280 -31.73 2.12 1.56
C MET A 280 -30.48 1.30 1.21
N SER A 281 -29.58 1.83 0.39
CA SER A 281 -28.25 1.26 0.17
C SER A 281 -27.18 2.18 0.74
N VAL A 282 -26.16 1.58 1.36
CA VAL A 282 -24.92 2.25 1.77
C VAL A 282 -23.81 1.65 0.93
N ASP A 283 -23.17 2.49 0.13
CA ASP A 283 -22.09 2.12 -0.77
C ASP A 283 -20.76 2.67 -0.26
N VAL A 284 -19.76 1.81 -0.12
CA VAL A 284 -18.39 2.16 0.24
C VAL A 284 -17.51 2.00 -0.99
N ASP A 285 -17.05 3.13 -1.52
CA ASP A 285 -16.04 3.22 -2.59
C ASP A 285 -14.79 3.91 -2.03
N LEU A 286 -13.68 3.16 -1.97
CA LEU A 286 -12.40 3.69 -1.49
C LEU A 286 -11.61 4.44 -2.57
N ASN A 287 -12.05 4.37 -3.83
CA ASN A 287 -11.49 5.07 -4.99
C ASN A 287 -9.96 4.92 -5.06
N LEU A 288 -9.51 3.66 -5.03
CA LEU A 288 -8.11 3.27 -4.97
C LEU A 288 -7.39 3.54 -6.29
N GLN A 289 -8.13 3.48 -7.41
CA GLN A 289 -7.66 3.76 -8.77
C GLN A 289 -6.44 2.90 -9.16
N PRO A 290 -6.55 1.56 -9.25
CA PRO A 290 -5.43 0.63 -9.45
C PRO A 290 -4.49 1.00 -10.61
N ALA A 291 -5.05 1.31 -11.78
CA ALA A 291 -4.27 1.68 -12.97
C ALA A 291 -3.44 2.96 -12.75
N ARG A 292 -3.99 3.91 -11.98
CA ARG A 292 -3.25 5.11 -11.60
C ARG A 292 -2.15 4.79 -10.59
N ARG A 293 -2.40 3.86 -9.65
CA ARG A 293 -1.37 3.45 -8.68
C ARG A 293 -0.19 2.80 -9.36
N GLU A 294 -0.44 1.90 -10.31
CA GLU A 294 0.62 1.28 -11.11
C GLU A 294 1.47 2.33 -11.83
N SER A 295 0.83 3.27 -12.51
CA SER A 295 1.52 4.37 -13.19
C SER A 295 2.37 5.21 -12.24
N GLN A 296 1.93 5.37 -10.99
CA GLN A 296 2.65 6.12 -9.95
C GLN A 296 3.85 5.37 -9.40
N ILE A 297 3.74 4.04 -9.21
CA ILE A 297 4.90 3.21 -8.86
C ILE A 297 5.91 3.21 -10.00
N LEU A 298 5.47 3.06 -11.25
CA LEU A 298 6.39 3.11 -12.40
C LEU A 298 7.09 4.47 -12.49
N ASN A 299 6.36 5.58 -12.28
CA ASN A 299 6.97 6.91 -12.21
C ASN A 299 7.95 7.04 -11.04
N PHE A 300 7.61 6.54 -9.84
CA PHE A 300 8.53 6.49 -8.71
C PHE A 300 9.83 5.77 -9.09
N VAL A 301 9.74 4.59 -9.73
CA VAL A 301 10.91 3.80 -10.13
C VAL A 301 11.77 4.53 -11.17
N ARG A 302 11.18 5.26 -12.12
CA ARG A 302 11.93 6.07 -13.10
C ARG A 302 12.79 7.15 -12.46
N ASN A 303 12.41 7.65 -11.29
CA ASN A 303 13.10 8.73 -10.59
C ASN A 303 14.10 8.23 -9.54
N ILE A 304 14.39 6.92 -9.51
CA ILE A 304 15.45 6.35 -8.67
C ILE A 304 16.81 6.62 -9.32
N SER A 305 17.72 7.20 -8.56
CA SER A 305 19.11 7.43 -8.96
C SER A 305 20.10 7.01 -7.87
N LEU A 306 21.38 7.01 -8.24
CA LEU A 306 22.49 6.96 -7.28
C LEU A 306 22.67 8.28 -6.54
#